data_AF-A0A7J0ECS6-F1
#
_entry.id   AF-A0A7J0ECS6-F1
#
_cell.length_a   1.000
_cell.length_b   1.000
_cell.length_c   1.000
_cell.angle_alpha   90.00
_cell.angle_beta   90.00
_cell.angle_gamma   90.00
#
_symmetry.space_group_name_H-M   'P 1'
#
loop_
_entity.id
_entity.type
_entity.pdbx_description
1 polymer ?
#
loop_
_entity_poly.entity_id
_entity_poly.type
_entity_poly.pdbx_seq_one_letter_code
_entity_poly.pdbx_strand_id
1 'polypeptide(L)'
;MDQSVQGQALAALQVLKVIEPEFQPGDLCTRREYARWLVSASSTLSRSTVSKVYPAMYIENVTELAFDDITPEDPDFSSIQGLAEAGLIASKLSRSDIPSVDDDQSSLCFSPGSPLSRQDLVTWKMALEKRQLPEADRKILHQLSGFIDIDKINPDACPALVADLSAGENGIITLAFGYTRLFQPDKPVTKAQAAIALATGEAFDIVSEELARIEAESMAENAVAAHSALVTQVEKDVNASFEMELLLEREKIDAVEKLTEEAMRELERLRAQREEDNIALMKERAAVESEMEVLSRSRCEVEEQLESLMSNKVEMSYEKERLSKLLKEAETENQEIARLQYELQVERKALSVARAWAEDEAKRAREQVKVLEEARNRWERQGIKVVVDDDLREESNVGVTWLNAGHQFSVEGTVSRTETLVDKLKAMAIDVRGKVKDTISRIIHKELASGAIQRGEELKDTTSSKMGSSLLELQQSSAGFTPSLKEGAKRVLGDCKEGVAKLTQKFKS
;
A
#
# COMPACT_ATOMS: atom_id res chain seq x y z
N MET A 1 -61.12 -9.90 32.11
CA MET A 1 -62.40 -10.47 32.57
C MET A 1 -62.69 -9.75 33.87
N ASP A 2 -63.75 -8.95 33.94
CA ASP A 2 -64.18 -8.37 35.21
C ASP A 2 -64.58 -9.53 36.13
N GLN A 3 -63.72 -9.85 37.10
CA GLN A 3 -64.11 -10.73 38.18
C GLN A 3 -65.11 -9.96 39.03
N SER A 4 -66.35 -10.46 39.11
CA SER A 4 -67.34 -9.91 40.03
C SER A 4 -66.75 -9.80 41.44
N VAL A 5 -67.12 -8.78 42.22
CA VAL A 5 -66.65 -8.56 43.61
C VAL A 5 -66.72 -9.84 44.46
N GLN A 6 -67.71 -10.70 44.21
CA GLN A 6 -67.88 -11.99 44.89
C GLN A 6 -66.78 -13.01 44.56
N GLY A 7 -66.32 -13.04 43.31
CA GLY A 7 -65.21 -13.88 42.88
C GLY A 7 -63.86 -13.40 43.41
N GLN A 8 -63.67 -12.09 43.53
CA GLN A 8 -62.48 -11.50 44.14
C GLN A 8 -62.40 -11.85 45.64
N ALA A 9 -63.51 -11.71 46.38
CA ALA A 9 -63.56 -12.10 47.80
C ALA A 9 -63.21 -13.58 48.02
N LEU A 10 -63.70 -14.48 47.15
CA LEU A 10 -63.34 -15.90 47.18
C LEU A 10 -61.83 -16.10 46.95
N ALA A 11 -61.27 -15.44 45.94
CA ALA A 11 -59.83 -15.56 45.63
C ALA A 11 -58.95 -15.07 46.79
N ALA A 12 -59.31 -13.95 47.42
CA ALA A 12 -58.59 -13.45 48.59
C ALA A 12 -58.65 -14.44 49.77
N LEU A 13 -59.82 -15.03 50.04
CA LEU A 13 -59.97 -16.03 51.09
C LEU A 13 -59.22 -17.34 50.78
N GLN A 14 -59.02 -17.67 49.50
CA GLN A 14 -58.17 -18.80 49.08
C GLN A 14 -56.68 -18.52 49.33
N VAL A 15 -56.21 -17.30 49.03
CA VAL A 15 -54.84 -16.88 49.33
C VAL A 15 -54.59 -16.87 50.84
N LEU A 16 -55.57 -16.42 51.62
CA LEU A 16 -55.57 -16.45 53.08
C LEU A 16 -55.75 -17.86 53.68
N LYS A 17 -55.91 -18.89 52.85
CA LYS A 17 -56.10 -20.30 53.26
C LYS A 17 -57.33 -20.54 54.14
N VAL A 18 -58.34 -19.68 54.04
CA VAL A 18 -59.64 -19.88 54.70
C VAL A 18 -60.51 -20.84 53.89
N ILE A 19 -60.44 -20.70 52.57
CA ILE A 19 -61.18 -21.52 51.59
C ILE A 19 -60.18 -22.30 50.74
N GLU A 20 -60.52 -23.53 50.38
CA GLU A 20 -59.69 -24.39 49.55
C GLU A 20 -59.62 -23.90 48.08
N PRO A 21 -58.45 -23.98 47.42
CA PRO A 21 -58.21 -23.37 46.11
C PRO A 21 -58.99 -24.02 44.95
N GLU A 22 -59.42 -25.27 45.09
CA GLU A 22 -60.13 -26.02 44.05
C GLU A 22 -61.58 -25.55 43.81
N PHE A 23 -62.14 -24.75 44.72
CA PHE A 23 -63.55 -24.38 44.68
C PHE A 23 -63.86 -23.23 43.72
N GLN A 24 -64.93 -23.38 42.96
CA GLN A 24 -65.38 -22.39 41.99
C GLN A 24 -66.46 -21.47 42.58
N PRO A 25 -66.51 -20.19 42.18
CA PRO A 25 -67.45 -19.21 42.72
C PRO A 25 -68.92 -19.54 42.47
N GLY A 26 -69.23 -20.24 41.36
CA GLY A 26 -70.60 -20.59 40.98
C GLY A 26 -71.18 -21.83 41.65
N ASP A 27 -70.35 -22.62 42.34
CA ASP A 27 -70.80 -23.85 42.99
C ASP A 27 -71.69 -23.54 44.19
N LEU A 28 -72.58 -24.47 44.55
CA LEU A 28 -73.35 -24.35 45.78
C LEU A 28 -72.47 -24.64 46.99
N CYS A 29 -72.59 -23.82 48.02
CA CYS A 29 -71.93 -24.04 49.30
C CYS A 29 -72.77 -25.02 50.12
N THR A 30 -72.15 -26.08 50.62
CA THR A 30 -72.77 -27.03 51.55
C THR A 30 -72.65 -26.54 52.99
N ARG A 31 -73.53 -27.02 53.87
CA ARG A 31 -73.50 -26.68 55.30
C ARG A 31 -72.16 -27.04 55.96
N ARG A 32 -71.56 -28.17 55.60
CA ARG A 32 -70.26 -28.59 56.16
C ARG A 32 -69.09 -27.73 55.69
N GLU A 33 -69.07 -27.35 54.42
CA GLU A 33 -68.05 -26.44 53.88
C GLU A 33 -68.12 -25.11 54.62
N TYR A 34 -69.33 -24.57 54.79
CA TYR A 34 -69.50 -23.31 55.49
C TYR A 34 -69.12 -23.38 56.97
N ALA A 35 -69.47 -24.48 57.65
CA ALA A 35 -69.04 -24.72 59.03
C ALA A 35 -67.51 -24.72 59.17
N ARG A 36 -66.82 -25.44 58.28
CA ARG A 36 -65.35 -25.48 58.23
C ARG A 36 -64.77 -24.09 57.98
N TRP A 37 -65.32 -23.36 57.01
CA TRP A 37 -64.84 -22.02 56.67
C TRP A 37 -65.09 -21.01 57.78
N LEU A 38 -66.21 -21.08 58.52
CA LEU A 38 -66.47 -20.21 59.66
C LEU A 38 -65.43 -20.40 60.76
N VAL A 39 -65.10 -21.64 61.10
CA VAL A 39 -64.06 -21.94 62.10
C VAL A 39 -62.69 -21.45 61.60
N SER A 40 -62.33 -21.80 60.36
CA SER A 40 -61.07 -21.35 59.74
C SER A 40 -60.95 -19.82 59.69
N ALA A 41 -62.00 -19.14 59.23
CA ALA A 41 -62.09 -17.68 59.17
C ALA A 41 -62.00 -17.04 60.56
N SER A 42 -62.68 -17.59 61.57
CA SER A 42 -62.60 -17.05 62.93
C SER A 42 -61.17 -17.07 63.48
N SER A 43 -60.41 -18.14 63.18
CA SER A 43 -59.05 -18.30 63.65
C SER A 43 -58.03 -17.42 62.90
N THR A 44 -58.24 -17.28 61.59
CA THR A 44 -57.30 -16.64 60.65
C THR A 44 -57.57 -15.14 60.48
N LEU A 45 -58.84 -14.75 60.42
CA LEU A 45 -59.27 -13.38 60.08
C LEU A 45 -59.65 -12.54 61.31
N SER A 46 -60.02 -13.15 62.45
CA SER A 46 -60.34 -12.35 63.64
C SER A 46 -59.09 -12.00 64.45
N ARG A 47 -58.93 -10.70 64.71
CA ARG A 47 -57.96 -10.17 65.67
C ARG A 47 -58.44 -10.30 67.13
N SER A 48 -59.74 -10.45 67.33
CA SER A 48 -60.36 -10.61 68.65
C SER A 48 -60.26 -12.06 69.10
N THR A 49 -59.73 -12.31 70.30
CA THR A 49 -59.76 -13.65 70.90
C THR A 49 -61.17 -14.09 71.31
N VAL A 50 -62.10 -13.15 71.44
CA VAL A 50 -63.48 -13.39 71.86
C VAL A 50 -64.34 -13.95 70.71
N SER A 51 -63.97 -13.67 69.46
CA SER A 51 -64.69 -14.11 68.25
C SER A 51 -64.08 -15.39 67.65
N LYS A 52 -63.10 -16.01 68.31
CA LYS A 52 -62.44 -17.24 67.85
C LYS A 52 -63.20 -18.48 68.30
N VAL A 53 -63.58 -19.30 67.34
CA VAL A 53 -64.11 -20.64 67.60
C VAL A 53 -62.98 -21.63 67.45
N TYR A 54 -62.81 -22.48 68.45
CA TYR A 54 -61.85 -23.57 68.40
C TYR A 54 -62.52 -24.83 67.83
N PRO A 55 -61.81 -25.63 67.01
CA PRO A 55 -62.28 -26.94 66.62
C PRO A 55 -62.54 -27.79 67.88
N ALA A 56 -63.68 -28.48 67.91
CA ALA A 56 -64.01 -29.38 69.00
C ALA A 56 -63.04 -30.57 69.06
N MET A 57 -62.78 -31.04 70.28
CA MET A 57 -62.01 -32.25 70.53
C MET A 57 -62.98 -33.35 70.96
N TYR A 58 -62.97 -34.48 70.25
CA TYR A 58 -63.74 -35.65 70.69
C TYR A 58 -63.01 -36.34 71.83
N ILE A 59 -63.71 -36.50 72.95
CA ILE A 59 -63.28 -37.27 74.11
C ILE A 59 -64.32 -38.36 74.34
N GLU A 60 -63.91 -39.61 74.18
CA GLU A 60 -64.78 -40.77 74.37
C GLU A 60 -65.45 -40.74 75.75
N ASN A 61 -66.77 -40.92 75.79
CA ASN A 61 -67.62 -40.88 76.98
C ASN A 61 -67.74 -39.52 77.70
N VAL A 62 -67.19 -38.44 77.14
CA VAL A 62 -67.30 -37.09 77.70
C VAL A 62 -67.99 -36.13 76.73
N THR A 63 -67.65 -36.21 75.44
CA THR A 63 -68.24 -35.35 74.42
C THR A 63 -69.67 -35.82 74.08
N GLU A 64 -70.66 -34.97 74.33
CA GLU A 64 -72.02 -35.18 73.86
C GLU A 64 -72.16 -34.74 72.40
N LEU A 65 -72.65 -35.63 71.53
CA LEU A 65 -72.79 -35.33 70.10
C LEU A 65 -73.92 -34.32 69.85
N ALA A 66 -73.59 -33.24 69.16
CA ALA A 66 -74.54 -32.16 68.87
C ALA A 66 -75.67 -32.56 67.92
N PHE A 67 -75.44 -33.56 67.05
CA PHE A 67 -76.34 -34.01 65.98
C PHE A 67 -76.33 -35.53 65.84
N ASP A 68 -77.43 -36.10 65.34
CA ASP A 68 -77.60 -37.55 65.15
C ASP A 68 -76.86 -38.13 63.93
N ASP A 69 -76.61 -37.30 62.92
CA ASP A 69 -76.03 -37.70 61.63
C ASP A 69 -74.55 -37.33 61.49
N ILE A 70 -73.92 -36.86 62.57
CA ILE A 70 -72.50 -36.48 62.62
C ILE A 70 -71.79 -37.36 63.64
N THR A 71 -70.86 -38.19 63.17
CA THR A 71 -70.04 -39.06 64.02
C THR A 71 -68.62 -38.51 64.18
N PRO A 72 -67.85 -38.95 65.20
CA PRO A 72 -66.45 -38.53 65.39
C PRO A 72 -65.53 -38.81 64.19
N GLU A 73 -65.90 -39.74 63.31
CA GLU A 73 -65.17 -40.09 62.09
C GLU A 73 -65.46 -39.14 60.91
N ASP A 74 -66.45 -38.26 61.03
CA ASP A 74 -66.72 -37.26 60.00
C ASP A 74 -65.50 -36.32 59.83
N PRO A 75 -64.99 -36.09 58.61
CA PRO A 75 -63.81 -35.23 58.40
C PRO A 75 -64.02 -33.78 58.88
N ASP A 76 -65.27 -33.33 58.95
CA ASP A 76 -65.66 -31.98 59.41
C ASP A 76 -66.22 -32.00 60.84
N PHE A 77 -66.13 -33.13 61.56
CA PHE A 77 -66.65 -33.29 62.92
C PHE A 77 -66.21 -32.14 63.83
N SER A 78 -64.91 -31.86 63.88
CA SER A 78 -64.33 -30.87 64.79
C SER A 78 -64.87 -29.45 64.53
N SER A 79 -65.16 -29.12 63.27
CA SER A 79 -65.70 -27.81 62.91
C SER A 79 -67.19 -27.71 63.22
N ILE A 80 -67.97 -28.74 62.85
CA ILE A 80 -69.42 -28.77 63.05
C ILE A 80 -69.75 -28.83 64.55
N GLN A 81 -69.13 -29.76 65.27
CA GLN A 81 -69.29 -29.91 66.72
C GLN A 81 -68.81 -28.66 67.45
N GLY A 82 -67.68 -28.06 67.04
CA GLY A 82 -67.15 -26.85 67.67
C GLY A 82 -68.09 -25.64 67.57
N LEU A 83 -68.74 -25.46 66.42
CA LEU A 83 -69.76 -24.41 66.26
C LEU A 83 -71.00 -24.67 67.13
N ALA A 84 -71.41 -25.93 67.29
CA ALA A 84 -72.55 -26.30 68.11
C ALA A 84 -72.28 -26.13 69.61
N GLU A 85 -71.09 -26.55 70.07
CA GLU A 85 -70.63 -26.36 71.46
C GLU A 85 -70.45 -24.88 71.81
N ALA A 86 -70.07 -24.05 70.83
CA ALA A 86 -70.04 -22.60 70.97
C ALA A 86 -71.44 -21.95 70.97
N GLY A 87 -72.50 -22.72 70.75
CA GLY A 87 -73.88 -22.23 70.69
C GLY A 87 -74.21 -21.39 69.46
N LEU A 88 -73.39 -21.45 68.40
CA LEU A 88 -73.56 -20.65 67.19
C LEU A 88 -74.54 -21.27 66.20
N ILE A 89 -74.73 -22.59 66.27
CA ILE A 89 -75.69 -23.33 65.47
C ILE A 89 -76.62 -24.13 66.40
N ALA A 90 -77.90 -24.17 66.05
CA ALA A 90 -78.91 -24.88 66.83
C ALA A 90 -78.59 -26.38 66.88
N SER A 91 -78.49 -26.93 68.08
CA SER A 91 -78.09 -28.32 68.33
C SER A 91 -78.83 -28.90 69.54
N LYS A 92 -78.65 -30.21 69.80
CA LYS A 92 -79.18 -30.86 71.01
C LYS A 92 -78.68 -30.18 72.29
N LEU A 93 -77.42 -29.74 72.27
CA LEU A 93 -76.75 -29.08 73.40
C LEU A 93 -77.43 -27.76 73.81
N SER A 94 -78.08 -27.08 72.86
CA SER A 94 -78.79 -25.81 73.09
C SER A 94 -80.26 -25.97 73.46
N ARG A 95 -80.87 -27.15 73.26
CA ARG A 95 -82.32 -27.39 73.45
C ARG A 95 -82.66 -27.98 74.83
N SER A 96 -81.66 -28.30 75.65
CA SER A 96 -81.78 -29.06 76.90
C SER A 96 -82.61 -28.37 78.00
N ASP A 97 -82.78 -27.04 77.94
CA ASP A 97 -83.33 -26.24 79.05
C ASP A 97 -84.83 -25.92 78.94
N ILE A 98 -85.52 -26.37 77.89
CA ILE A 98 -86.97 -26.13 77.72
C ILE A 98 -87.71 -27.47 77.90
N PRO A 99 -88.43 -27.68 79.02
CA PRO A 99 -89.29 -28.85 79.17
C PRO A 99 -90.51 -28.68 78.26
N SER A 100 -90.43 -29.14 77.02
CA SER A 100 -91.59 -29.26 76.15
C SER A 100 -92.40 -30.49 76.55
N VAL A 101 -93.73 -30.33 76.60
CA VAL A 101 -94.72 -31.33 77.01
C VAL A 101 -94.98 -32.39 75.93
N ASP A 102 -94.38 -32.25 74.75
CA ASP A 102 -94.35 -33.28 73.71
C ASP A 102 -92.95 -33.90 73.64
N ASP A 103 -92.86 -35.13 74.13
CA ASP A 103 -91.69 -36.04 74.12
C ASP A 103 -91.50 -36.67 72.73
N ASP A 104 -91.61 -35.88 71.66
CA ASP A 104 -91.02 -36.28 70.39
C ASP A 104 -89.55 -35.88 70.46
N GLN A 105 -88.71 -36.84 70.87
CA GLN A 105 -87.27 -36.82 70.62
C GLN A 105 -87.03 -36.77 69.11
N SER A 106 -87.31 -35.62 68.49
CA SER A 106 -87.08 -35.37 67.09
C SER A 106 -85.57 -35.50 66.87
N SER A 107 -85.14 -36.57 66.20
CA SER A 107 -83.74 -36.71 65.78
C SER A 107 -83.30 -35.41 65.12
N LEU A 108 -82.23 -34.81 65.63
CA LEU A 108 -81.73 -33.53 65.18
C LEU A 108 -80.52 -33.77 64.28
N CYS A 109 -80.73 -33.65 62.98
CA CYS A 109 -79.71 -33.86 61.97
C CYS A 109 -79.11 -32.53 61.49
N PHE A 110 -77.80 -32.45 61.33
CA PHE A 110 -77.10 -31.31 60.74
C PHE A 110 -77.26 -31.27 59.21
N SER A 111 -77.42 -32.42 58.55
CA SER A 111 -77.45 -32.60 57.10
C SER A 111 -76.19 -32.03 56.40
N PRO A 112 -75.00 -32.59 56.63
CA PRO A 112 -73.73 -32.00 56.20
C PRO A 112 -73.61 -31.78 54.69
N GLY A 113 -74.22 -32.65 53.88
CA GLY A 113 -74.19 -32.57 52.42
C GLY A 113 -75.29 -31.69 51.80
N SER A 114 -76.22 -31.14 52.59
CA SER A 114 -77.26 -30.28 52.04
C SER A 114 -76.73 -28.87 51.73
N PRO A 115 -77.30 -28.18 50.72
CA PRO A 115 -76.94 -26.80 50.44
C PRO A 115 -77.20 -25.87 51.62
N LEU A 116 -76.30 -24.93 51.86
CA LEU A 116 -76.46 -23.88 52.85
C LEU A 116 -77.57 -22.91 52.42
N SER A 117 -78.51 -22.65 53.32
CA SER A 117 -79.60 -21.70 53.09
C SER A 117 -79.16 -20.25 53.33
N ARG A 118 -79.86 -19.28 52.75
CA ARG A 118 -79.59 -17.85 52.98
C ARG A 118 -79.76 -17.45 54.44
N GLN A 119 -80.76 -17.99 55.12
CA GLN A 119 -80.98 -17.69 56.53
C GLN A 119 -79.87 -18.28 57.41
N ASP A 120 -79.40 -19.51 57.13
CA ASP A 120 -78.30 -20.12 57.88
C ASP A 120 -76.99 -19.36 57.68
N LEU A 121 -76.70 -18.96 56.44
CA LEU A 121 -75.52 -18.14 56.12
C LEU A 121 -75.44 -16.90 57.02
N VAL A 122 -76.50 -16.09 57.03
CA VAL A 122 -76.53 -14.85 57.81
C VAL A 122 -76.57 -15.16 59.31
N THR A 123 -77.37 -16.13 59.73
CA THR A 123 -77.55 -16.44 61.16
C THR A 123 -76.25 -16.91 61.80
N TRP A 124 -75.55 -17.85 61.18
CA TRP A 124 -74.32 -18.42 61.75
C TRP A 124 -73.19 -17.39 61.77
N LYS A 125 -73.06 -16.59 60.71
CA LYS A 125 -72.06 -15.52 60.65
C LYS A 125 -72.32 -14.42 61.67
N MET A 126 -73.57 -13.98 61.81
CA MET A 126 -73.92 -12.92 62.76
C MET A 126 -73.78 -13.40 64.21
N ALA A 127 -74.14 -14.65 64.51
CA ALA A 127 -73.92 -15.24 65.82
C ALA A 127 -72.41 -15.31 66.17
N LEU A 128 -71.56 -15.60 65.19
CA LEU A 128 -70.11 -15.64 65.37
C LEU A 128 -69.52 -14.25 65.69
N GLU A 129 -69.95 -13.21 64.98
CA GLU A 129 -69.40 -11.85 65.16
C GLU A 129 -70.04 -11.05 66.31
N LYS A 130 -71.30 -11.34 66.63
CA LYS A 130 -72.07 -10.60 67.64
C LYS A 130 -72.38 -11.53 68.80
N ARG A 131 -71.57 -11.41 69.86
CA ARG A 131 -71.80 -12.14 71.13
C ARG A 131 -73.22 -11.97 71.70
N GLN A 132 -73.85 -10.82 71.46
CA GLN A 132 -75.25 -10.59 71.79
C GLN A 132 -75.98 -10.04 70.56
N LEU A 133 -76.99 -10.78 70.12
CA LEU A 133 -77.91 -10.36 69.06
C LEU A 133 -79.05 -9.51 69.64
N PRO A 134 -79.63 -8.59 68.85
CA PRO A 134 -80.77 -7.78 69.30
C PRO A 134 -81.99 -8.67 69.54
N GLU A 135 -82.77 -8.36 70.58
CA GLU A 135 -84.10 -8.96 70.74
C GLU A 135 -85.00 -8.48 69.61
N ALA A 136 -85.29 -9.37 68.66
CA ALA A 136 -86.09 -9.06 67.49
C ALA A 136 -87.08 -10.17 67.18
N ASP A 137 -88.31 -9.77 66.88
CA ASP A 137 -89.36 -10.65 66.36
C ASP A 137 -89.59 -10.38 64.86
N ARG A 138 -90.50 -11.15 64.26
CA ARG A 138 -90.89 -10.98 62.86
C ARG A 138 -91.42 -9.58 62.55
N LYS A 139 -92.04 -8.88 63.52
CA LYS A 139 -92.60 -7.54 63.27
C LYS A 139 -91.50 -6.52 63.07
N ILE A 140 -90.47 -6.56 63.92
CA ILE A 140 -89.28 -5.69 63.81
C ILE A 140 -88.56 -5.99 62.49
N LEU A 141 -88.35 -7.27 62.16
CA LEU A 141 -87.74 -7.66 60.90
C LEU A 141 -88.55 -7.16 59.68
N HIS A 142 -89.89 -7.24 59.71
CA HIS A 142 -90.74 -6.74 58.62
C HIS A 142 -90.58 -5.23 58.42
N GLN A 143 -90.52 -4.47 59.52
CA GLN A 143 -90.39 -3.02 59.47
C GLN A 143 -89.05 -2.58 58.87
N LEU A 144 -87.98 -3.31 59.14
CA LEU A 144 -86.63 -3.00 58.64
C LEU A 144 -86.38 -3.52 57.22
N SER A 145 -86.82 -4.74 56.91
CA SER A 145 -86.54 -5.40 55.63
C SER A 145 -87.54 -5.10 54.52
N GLY A 146 -88.83 -4.97 54.87
CA GLY A 146 -89.92 -4.97 53.89
C GLY A 146 -90.04 -6.28 53.08
N PHE A 147 -89.50 -7.41 53.58
CA PHE A 147 -89.56 -8.70 52.89
C PHE A 147 -90.99 -9.21 52.75
N ILE A 148 -91.33 -9.67 51.54
CA ILE A 148 -92.66 -10.19 51.21
C ILE A 148 -92.90 -11.57 51.83
N ASP A 149 -91.84 -12.39 51.95
CA ASP A 149 -91.90 -13.78 52.42
C ASP A 149 -91.46 -13.96 53.87
N ILE A 150 -91.70 -12.95 54.71
CA ILE A 150 -91.27 -12.98 56.12
C ILE A 150 -91.85 -14.14 56.93
N ASP A 151 -93.06 -14.59 56.57
CA ASP A 151 -93.72 -15.72 57.25
C ASP A 151 -92.97 -17.04 57.08
N LYS A 152 -92.12 -17.15 56.05
CA LYS A 152 -91.27 -18.31 55.78
C LYS A 152 -89.96 -18.30 56.56
N ILE A 153 -89.58 -17.17 57.15
CA ILE A 153 -88.33 -17.03 57.90
C ILE A 153 -88.51 -17.68 59.27
N ASN A 154 -87.52 -18.49 59.68
CA ASN A 154 -87.50 -19.07 61.02
C ASN A 154 -87.49 -17.95 62.08
N PRO A 155 -88.39 -17.95 63.08
CA PRO A 155 -88.38 -16.95 64.15
C PRO A 155 -86.99 -16.76 64.80
N ASP A 156 -86.23 -17.84 64.97
CA ASP A 156 -84.90 -17.83 65.59
C ASP A 156 -83.85 -17.10 64.75
N ALA A 157 -84.07 -16.94 63.45
CA ALA A 157 -83.20 -16.17 62.55
C ALA A 157 -83.45 -14.65 62.61
N CYS A 158 -84.57 -14.20 63.18
CA CYS A 158 -84.96 -12.78 63.19
C CYS A 158 -83.91 -11.87 63.86
N PRO A 159 -83.36 -12.21 65.05
CA PRO A 159 -82.28 -11.44 65.68
C PRO A 159 -81.06 -11.21 64.78
N ALA A 160 -80.59 -12.26 64.11
CA ALA A 160 -79.43 -12.19 63.23
C ALA A 160 -79.69 -11.37 61.97
N LEU A 161 -80.86 -11.57 61.33
CA LEU A 161 -81.24 -10.83 60.13
C LEU A 161 -81.44 -9.33 60.44
N VAL A 162 -82.01 -8.99 61.60
CA VAL A 162 -82.13 -7.59 62.04
C VAL A 162 -80.77 -6.97 62.30
N ALA A 163 -79.85 -7.71 62.93
CA ALA A 163 -78.49 -7.23 63.15
C ALA A 163 -77.76 -6.98 61.82
N ASP A 164 -77.90 -7.86 60.84
CA ASP A 164 -77.31 -7.72 59.51
C ASP A 164 -77.88 -6.51 58.74
N LEU A 165 -79.21 -6.37 58.70
CA LEU A 165 -79.87 -5.25 58.05
C LEU A 165 -79.56 -3.90 58.72
N SER A 166 -79.31 -3.91 60.03
CA SER A 166 -78.87 -2.72 60.77
C SER A 166 -77.46 -2.26 60.37
N ALA A 167 -76.64 -3.14 59.78
CA ALA A 167 -75.34 -2.79 59.21
C ALA A 167 -75.45 -2.09 57.83
N GLY A 168 -76.65 -2.02 57.24
CA GLY A 168 -76.93 -1.26 56.02
C GLY A 168 -76.20 -1.81 54.78
N GLU A 169 -75.42 -0.94 54.14
CA GLU A 169 -74.65 -1.29 52.93
C GLU A 169 -73.53 -2.30 53.21
N ASN A 170 -73.09 -2.41 54.46
CA ASN A 170 -72.04 -3.34 54.89
C ASN A 170 -72.59 -4.71 55.34
N GLY A 171 -73.92 -4.90 55.30
CA GLY A 171 -74.57 -6.16 55.65
C GLY A 171 -74.36 -7.25 54.59
N ILE A 172 -74.34 -8.50 55.05
CA ILE A 172 -74.21 -9.71 54.23
C ILE A 172 -75.34 -9.76 53.20
N ILE A 173 -76.59 -9.45 53.60
CA ILE A 173 -77.74 -9.51 52.68
C ILE A 173 -77.52 -8.56 51.50
N THR A 174 -77.08 -7.33 51.77
CA THR A 174 -76.84 -6.31 50.73
C THR A 174 -75.67 -6.71 49.82
N LEU A 175 -74.55 -7.17 50.40
CA LEU A 175 -73.32 -7.45 49.65
C LEU A 175 -73.35 -8.80 48.91
N ALA A 176 -73.91 -9.84 49.51
CA ALA A 176 -73.96 -11.18 48.92
C ALA A 176 -75.17 -11.36 47.99
N PHE A 177 -76.33 -10.81 48.34
CA PHE A 177 -77.57 -11.04 47.60
C PHE A 177 -78.05 -9.83 46.78
N GLY A 178 -77.51 -8.64 47.05
CA GLY A 178 -77.94 -7.41 46.40
C GLY A 178 -79.35 -7.00 46.81
N TYR A 179 -80.00 -6.20 45.95
CA TYR A 179 -81.37 -5.75 46.18
C TYR A 179 -82.36 -6.92 46.20
N THR A 180 -82.95 -7.21 47.36
CA THR A 180 -83.93 -8.28 47.53
C THR A 180 -85.15 -7.78 48.30
N ARG A 181 -86.35 -7.93 47.70
CA ARG A 181 -87.65 -7.78 48.39
C ARG A 181 -88.27 -9.13 48.78
N LEU A 182 -87.69 -10.20 48.27
CA LEU A 182 -88.03 -11.58 48.56
C LEU A 182 -86.75 -12.26 49.03
N PHE A 183 -86.67 -12.55 50.33
CA PHE A 183 -85.44 -13.04 50.93
C PHE A 183 -85.15 -14.48 50.49
N GLN A 184 -86.19 -15.30 50.36
CA GLN A 184 -86.12 -16.72 50.05
C GLN A 184 -85.22 -17.46 51.07
N PRO A 185 -85.65 -17.61 52.34
CA PRO A 185 -84.80 -18.09 53.43
C PRO A 185 -84.10 -19.42 53.13
N ASP A 186 -84.80 -20.35 52.48
CA ASP A 186 -84.29 -21.69 52.16
C ASP A 186 -83.53 -21.77 50.82
N LYS A 187 -83.34 -20.65 50.13
CA LYS A 187 -82.63 -20.65 48.85
C LYS A 187 -81.15 -21.02 49.07
N PRO A 188 -80.58 -21.93 48.26
CA PRO A 188 -79.17 -22.28 48.39
C PRO A 188 -78.26 -21.11 48.03
N VAL A 189 -77.13 -21.04 48.73
CA VAL A 189 -76.10 -20.00 48.59
C VAL A 189 -74.93 -20.52 47.75
N THR A 190 -74.36 -19.67 46.90
CA THR A 190 -73.14 -20.03 46.15
C THR A 190 -71.88 -19.83 46.99
N LYS A 191 -70.79 -20.51 46.65
CA LYS A 191 -69.49 -20.35 47.34
C LYS A 191 -68.99 -18.91 47.30
N ALA A 192 -69.22 -18.17 46.21
CA ALA A 192 -68.89 -16.75 46.14
C ALA A 192 -69.72 -15.87 47.10
N GLN A 193 -71.01 -16.18 47.28
CA GLN A 193 -71.87 -15.48 48.25
C GLN A 193 -71.47 -15.80 49.69
N ALA A 194 -71.11 -17.05 49.96
CA ALA A 194 -70.58 -17.46 51.26
C ALA A 194 -69.23 -16.79 51.56
N ALA A 195 -68.35 -16.66 50.56
CA ALA A 195 -67.09 -15.93 50.65
C ALA A 195 -67.31 -14.44 51.00
N ILE A 196 -68.29 -13.78 50.38
CA ILE A 196 -68.66 -12.41 50.75
C ILE A 196 -69.09 -12.34 52.22
N ALA A 197 -69.96 -13.25 52.67
CA ALA A 197 -70.38 -13.27 54.07
C ALA A 197 -69.21 -13.45 55.04
N LEU A 198 -68.19 -14.22 54.67
CA LEU A 198 -66.98 -14.38 55.49
C LEU A 198 -66.07 -13.15 55.47
N ALA A 199 -66.02 -12.45 54.32
CA ALA A 199 -65.21 -11.25 54.11
C ALA A 199 -65.83 -9.97 54.72
N THR A 200 -67.10 -9.99 55.12
CA THR A 200 -67.74 -8.85 55.81
C THR A 200 -67.44 -8.83 57.32
N GLY A 201 -67.73 -7.69 57.95
CA GLY A 201 -67.61 -7.53 59.39
C GLY A 201 -66.17 -7.37 59.86
N GLU A 202 -65.76 -8.14 60.87
CA GLU A 202 -64.41 -8.04 61.45
C GLU A 202 -63.31 -8.41 60.45
N ALA A 203 -63.62 -9.26 59.47
CA ALA A 203 -62.69 -9.74 58.46
C ALA A 203 -62.44 -8.75 57.32
N PHE A 204 -63.25 -7.69 57.21
CA PHE A 204 -63.25 -6.78 56.06
C PHE A 204 -61.89 -6.12 55.82
N ASP A 205 -61.27 -5.59 56.87
CA ASP A 205 -59.98 -4.90 56.74
C ASP A 205 -58.89 -5.84 56.24
N ILE A 206 -58.85 -7.08 56.72
CA ILE A 206 -57.83 -8.07 56.32
C ILE A 206 -58.08 -8.52 54.88
N VAL A 207 -59.31 -8.87 54.54
CA VAL A 207 -59.62 -9.34 53.17
C VAL A 207 -59.43 -8.20 52.15
N SER A 208 -59.78 -6.96 52.51
CA SER A 208 -59.58 -5.80 51.62
C SER A 208 -58.10 -5.44 51.43
N GLU A 209 -57.26 -5.53 52.47
CA GLU A 209 -55.80 -5.37 52.36
C GLU A 209 -55.18 -6.43 51.43
N GLU A 210 -55.62 -7.67 51.56
CA GLU A 210 -55.16 -8.78 50.72
C GLU A 210 -55.61 -8.63 49.27
N LEU A 211 -56.84 -8.17 49.04
CA LEU A 211 -57.31 -7.81 47.70
C LEU A 211 -56.45 -6.73 47.06
N ALA A 212 -56.14 -5.66 47.80
CA ALA A 212 -55.26 -4.60 47.32
C ALA A 212 -53.85 -5.11 47.01
N ARG A 213 -53.32 -6.05 47.83
CA ARG A 213 -52.03 -6.70 47.55
C ARG A 213 -52.07 -7.53 46.28
N ILE A 214 -53.09 -8.37 46.09
CA ILE A 214 -53.25 -9.21 44.89
C ILE A 214 -53.37 -8.33 43.63
N GLU A 215 -54.14 -7.25 43.70
CA GLU A 215 -54.26 -6.30 42.59
C GLU A 215 -52.92 -5.63 42.27
N ALA A 216 -52.19 -5.18 43.29
CA ALA A 216 -50.86 -4.58 43.12
C ALA A 216 -49.83 -5.57 42.53
N GLU A 217 -49.81 -6.82 43.00
CA GLU A 217 -48.97 -7.89 42.47
C GLU A 217 -49.31 -8.17 41.00
N SER A 218 -50.59 -8.31 40.67
CA SER A 218 -51.04 -8.51 39.28
C SER A 218 -50.65 -7.34 38.36
N MET A 219 -50.79 -6.09 38.84
CA MET A 219 -50.34 -4.90 38.10
C MET A 219 -48.82 -4.91 37.88
N ALA A 220 -48.04 -5.28 38.89
CA ALA A 220 -46.59 -5.39 38.79
C ALA A 220 -46.16 -6.49 37.81
N GLU A 221 -46.80 -7.66 37.85
CA GLU A 221 -46.57 -8.75 36.90
C GLU A 221 -46.88 -8.34 35.46
N ASN A 222 -48.02 -7.67 35.24
CA ASN A 222 -48.37 -7.15 33.92
C ASN A 222 -47.35 -6.12 33.42
N ALA A 223 -46.83 -5.24 34.29
CA ALA A 223 -45.79 -4.29 33.93
C ALA A 223 -44.46 -4.98 33.58
N VAL A 224 -44.06 -6.00 34.34
CA VAL A 224 -42.86 -6.81 34.05
C VAL A 224 -43.01 -7.56 32.73
N ALA A 225 -44.18 -8.15 32.47
CA ALA A 225 -44.47 -8.84 31.21
C ALA A 225 -44.41 -7.87 30.01
N ALA A 226 -44.97 -6.67 30.14
CA ALA A 226 -44.91 -5.64 29.11
C ALA A 226 -43.46 -5.15 28.86
N HIS A 227 -42.68 -4.95 29.92
CA HIS A 227 -41.28 -4.58 29.79
C HIS A 227 -40.45 -5.67 29.12
N SER A 228 -40.62 -6.93 29.54
CA SER A 228 -39.95 -8.09 28.95
C SER A 228 -40.26 -8.21 27.46
N ALA A 229 -41.52 -8.06 27.06
CA ALA A 229 -41.93 -8.06 25.65
C ALA A 229 -41.27 -6.93 24.84
N LEU A 230 -41.18 -5.73 25.42
CA LEU A 230 -40.49 -4.60 24.79
C LEU A 230 -38.99 -4.86 24.64
N VAL A 231 -38.33 -5.41 25.66
CA VAL A 231 -36.91 -5.76 25.62
C VAL A 231 -36.64 -6.77 24.52
N THR A 232 -37.43 -7.84 24.42
CA THR A 232 -37.29 -8.83 23.32
C THR A 232 -37.45 -8.18 21.95
N GLN A 233 -38.39 -7.24 21.80
CA GLN A 233 -38.57 -6.52 20.53
C GLN A 233 -37.37 -5.61 20.22
N VAL A 234 -36.87 -4.86 21.21
CA VAL A 234 -35.70 -4.00 21.06
C VAL A 234 -34.45 -4.82 20.72
N GLU A 235 -34.21 -5.94 21.41
CA GLU A 235 -33.09 -6.84 21.11
C GLU A 235 -33.15 -7.36 19.67
N LYS A 236 -34.34 -7.74 19.20
CA LYS A 236 -34.55 -8.17 17.81
C LYS A 236 -34.23 -7.06 16.82
N ASP A 237 -34.72 -5.84 17.07
CA ASP A 237 -34.52 -4.69 16.17
C ASP A 237 -33.05 -4.25 16.16
N VAL A 238 -32.40 -4.25 17.33
CA VAL A 238 -30.96 -3.97 17.47
C VAL A 238 -30.14 -5.00 16.72
N ASN A 239 -30.41 -6.30 16.89
CA ASN A 239 -29.71 -7.35 16.15
C ASN A 239 -29.90 -7.20 14.64
N ALA A 240 -31.12 -6.95 14.17
CA ALA A 240 -31.37 -6.70 12.75
C ALA A 240 -30.62 -5.49 12.21
N SER A 241 -30.52 -4.41 12.99
CA SER A 241 -29.73 -3.22 12.61
C SER A 241 -28.24 -3.51 12.54
N PHE A 242 -27.70 -4.30 13.49
CA PHE A 242 -26.29 -4.72 13.48
C PHE A 242 -25.97 -5.64 12.31
N GLU A 243 -26.86 -6.59 11.97
CA GLU A 243 -26.68 -7.44 10.80
C GLU A 243 -26.63 -6.63 9.50
N MET A 244 -27.48 -5.62 9.35
CA MET A 244 -27.46 -4.72 8.20
C MET A 244 -26.15 -3.92 8.12
N GLU A 245 -25.71 -3.32 9.23
CA GLU A 245 -24.46 -2.55 9.25
C GLU A 245 -23.25 -3.44 8.97
N LEU A 246 -23.25 -4.68 9.50
CA LEU A 246 -22.20 -5.66 9.24
C LEU A 246 -22.11 -6.03 7.75
N LEU A 247 -23.26 -6.14 7.07
CA LEU A 247 -23.30 -6.36 5.62
C LEU A 247 -22.73 -5.16 4.85
N LEU A 248 -23.14 -3.94 5.20
CA LEU A 248 -22.64 -2.72 4.56
C LEU A 248 -21.12 -2.55 4.77
N GLU A 249 -20.61 -2.84 5.96
CA GLU A 249 -19.17 -2.80 6.22
C GLU A 249 -18.41 -3.89 5.46
N ARG A 250 -18.97 -5.10 5.32
CA ARG A 250 -18.39 -6.14 4.46
C ARG A 250 -18.33 -5.71 3.00
N GLU A 251 -19.40 -5.12 2.46
CA GLU A 251 -19.42 -4.60 1.09
C GLU A 251 -18.37 -3.49 0.88
N LYS A 252 -18.17 -2.61 1.87
CA LYS A 252 -17.10 -1.60 1.83
C LYS A 252 -15.72 -2.24 1.83
N ILE A 253 -15.49 -3.24 2.68
CA ILE A 253 -14.23 -3.98 2.73
C ILE A 253 -13.95 -4.64 1.38
N ASP A 254 -14.92 -5.35 0.79
CA ASP A 254 -14.79 -5.99 -0.52
C ASP A 254 -14.46 -4.98 -1.63
N ALA A 255 -15.07 -3.78 -1.58
CA ALA A 255 -14.80 -2.72 -2.54
C ALA A 255 -13.35 -2.18 -2.40
N VAL A 256 -12.89 -1.97 -1.17
CA VAL A 256 -11.51 -1.55 -0.90
C VAL A 256 -10.51 -2.63 -1.29
N GLU A 257 -10.80 -3.90 -1.02
CA GLU A 257 -9.95 -5.02 -1.42
C GLU A 257 -9.77 -5.06 -2.94
N LYS A 258 -10.86 -4.94 -3.70
CA LYS A 258 -10.78 -4.84 -5.18
C LYS A 258 -9.93 -3.67 -5.65
N LEU A 259 -10.11 -2.49 -5.07
CA LEU A 259 -9.30 -1.31 -5.42
C LEU A 259 -7.81 -1.52 -5.08
N THR A 260 -7.49 -2.19 -3.97
CA THR A 260 -6.10 -2.47 -3.62
C THR A 260 -5.49 -3.52 -4.55
N GLU A 261 -6.24 -4.55 -4.94
CA GLU A 261 -5.80 -5.50 -5.98
C GLU A 261 -5.54 -4.82 -7.33
N GLU A 262 -6.43 -3.94 -7.78
CA GLU A 262 -6.25 -3.16 -9.00
C GLU A 262 -5.00 -2.27 -8.93
N ALA A 263 -4.79 -1.58 -7.81
CA ALA A 263 -3.60 -0.76 -7.60
C ALA A 263 -2.31 -1.61 -7.59
N MET A 264 -2.35 -2.81 -7.01
CA MET A 264 -1.20 -3.74 -7.05
C MET A 264 -0.89 -4.20 -8.48
N ARG A 265 -1.92 -4.57 -9.26
CA ARG A 265 -1.75 -4.97 -10.67
C ARG A 265 -1.14 -3.84 -11.50
N GLU A 266 -1.61 -2.61 -11.31
CA GLU A 266 -1.07 -1.44 -12.03
C GLU A 266 0.38 -1.15 -11.63
N LEU A 267 0.70 -1.28 -10.33
CA LEU A 267 2.06 -1.08 -9.85
C LEU A 267 3.03 -2.15 -10.38
N GLU A 268 2.58 -3.40 -10.49
CA GLU A 268 3.34 -4.48 -11.12
C GLU A 268 3.58 -4.21 -12.61
N ARG A 269 2.55 -3.73 -13.33
CA ARG A 269 2.67 -3.29 -14.73
C ARG A 269 3.72 -2.18 -14.89
N LEU A 270 3.68 -1.16 -14.04
CA LEU A 270 4.64 -0.05 -14.07
C LEU A 270 6.06 -0.51 -13.72
N ARG A 271 6.23 -1.44 -12.78
CA ARG A 271 7.53 -2.05 -12.48
C ARG A 271 8.09 -2.80 -13.68
N ALA A 272 7.27 -3.60 -14.36
CA ALA A 272 7.67 -4.32 -15.56
C ALA A 272 8.11 -3.36 -16.67
N GLN A 273 7.33 -2.28 -16.92
CA GLN A 273 7.70 -1.26 -17.90
C GLN A 273 9.04 -0.59 -17.55
N ARG A 274 9.23 -0.22 -16.28
CA ARG A 274 10.47 0.40 -15.83
C ARG A 274 11.68 -0.52 -16.02
N GLU A 275 11.51 -1.82 -15.80
CA GLU A 275 12.57 -2.80 -16.03
C GLU A 275 12.91 -2.92 -17.52
N GLU A 276 11.90 -2.95 -18.40
CA GLU A 276 12.10 -2.94 -19.85
C GLU A 276 12.85 -1.68 -20.32
N ASP A 277 12.43 -0.50 -19.85
CA ASP A 277 13.08 0.77 -20.16
C ASP A 277 14.54 0.79 -19.65
N ASN A 278 14.80 0.23 -18.46
CA ASN A 278 16.16 0.11 -17.91
C ASN A 278 17.04 -0.81 -18.78
N ILE A 279 16.51 -1.95 -19.21
CA ILE A 279 17.19 -2.86 -20.13
C ILE A 279 17.49 -2.15 -21.46
N ALA A 280 16.55 -1.36 -21.99
CA ALA A 280 16.77 -0.58 -23.20
C ALA A 280 17.89 0.46 -23.02
N LEU A 281 17.86 1.22 -21.92
CA LEU A 281 18.91 2.20 -21.58
C LEU A 281 20.29 1.54 -21.38
N MET A 282 20.36 0.36 -20.76
CA MET A 282 21.59 -0.41 -20.62
C MET A 282 22.18 -0.78 -22.00
N LYS A 283 21.33 -1.20 -22.95
CA LYS A 283 21.75 -1.52 -24.33
C LYS A 283 22.26 -0.28 -25.06
N GLU A 284 21.57 0.85 -24.94
CA GLU A 284 22.02 2.11 -25.53
C GLU A 284 23.36 2.57 -24.95
N ARG A 285 23.53 2.49 -23.62
CA ARG A 285 24.82 2.77 -22.96
C ARG A 285 25.93 1.87 -23.48
N ALA A 286 25.68 0.56 -23.59
CA ALA A 286 26.67 -0.38 -24.13
C ALA A 286 27.03 -0.07 -25.59
N ALA A 287 26.06 0.33 -26.42
CA ALA A 287 26.32 0.76 -27.79
C ALA A 287 27.18 2.03 -27.84
N VAL A 288 26.87 3.04 -27.03
CA VAL A 288 27.66 4.29 -26.94
C VAL A 288 29.09 4.00 -26.47
N GLU A 289 29.27 3.15 -25.47
CA GLU A 289 30.60 2.75 -25.00
C GLU A 289 31.40 2.06 -26.13
N SER A 290 30.77 1.16 -26.88
CA SER A 290 31.40 0.49 -28.03
C SER A 290 31.85 1.49 -29.11
N GLU A 291 31.03 2.46 -29.45
CA GLU A 291 31.38 3.53 -30.39
C GLU A 291 32.52 4.42 -29.84
N MET A 292 32.50 4.73 -28.54
CA MET A 292 33.56 5.49 -27.88
C MET A 292 34.91 4.76 -27.90
N GLU A 293 34.92 3.45 -27.70
CA GLU A 293 36.13 2.62 -27.85
C GLU A 293 36.66 2.64 -29.28
N VAL A 294 35.77 2.55 -30.29
CA VAL A 294 36.17 2.64 -31.71
C VAL A 294 36.80 4.00 -32.00
N LEU A 295 36.16 5.10 -31.59
CA LEU A 295 36.69 6.45 -31.75
C LEU A 295 38.02 6.63 -31.02
N SER A 296 38.17 6.06 -29.82
CA SER A 296 39.43 6.12 -29.07
C SER A 296 40.54 5.36 -29.78
N ARG A 297 40.25 4.17 -30.34
CA ARG A 297 41.20 3.41 -31.16
C ARG A 297 41.62 4.19 -32.41
N SER A 298 40.66 4.75 -33.15
CA SER A 298 40.96 5.59 -34.32
C SER A 298 41.75 6.85 -33.95
N ARG A 299 41.49 7.48 -32.79
CA ARG A 299 42.28 8.60 -32.30
C ARG A 299 43.73 8.18 -32.05
N CYS A 300 43.97 7.07 -31.35
CA CYS A 300 45.31 6.57 -31.11
C CYS A 300 46.06 6.27 -32.42
N GLU A 301 45.39 5.65 -33.40
CA GLU A 301 46.00 5.38 -34.71
C GLU A 301 46.39 6.66 -35.46
N VAL A 302 45.55 7.70 -35.40
CA VAL A 302 45.87 9.02 -35.98
C VAL A 302 47.03 9.69 -35.23
N GLU A 303 47.08 9.58 -33.90
CA GLU A 303 48.18 10.09 -33.08
C GLU A 303 49.51 9.38 -33.41
N GLU A 304 49.50 8.05 -33.60
CA GLU A 304 50.65 7.27 -34.05
C GLU A 304 51.11 7.67 -35.46
N GLN A 305 50.17 7.86 -36.39
CA GLN A 305 50.48 8.37 -37.73
C GLN A 305 51.11 9.77 -37.68
N LEU A 306 50.62 10.65 -36.80
CA LEU A 306 51.17 11.97 -36.60
C LEU A 306 52.60 11.91 -36.02
N GLU A 307 52.84 11.06 -35.03
CA GLU A 307 54.17 10.88 -34.43
C GLU A 307 55.18 10.32 -35.45
N SER A 308 54.76 9.34 -36.25
CA SER A 308 55.56 8.81 -37.36
C SER A 308 55.92 9.90 -38.38
N LEU A 309 54.96 10.73 -38.80
CA LEU A 309 55.20 11.85 -39.70
C LEU A 309 56.15 12.90 -39.09
N MET A 310 56.02 13.19 -37.80
CA MET A 310 56.91 14.09 -37.07
C MET A 310 58.35 13.54 -37.03
N SER A 311 58.52 12.24 -36.80
CA SER A 311 59.83 11.57 -36.86
C SER A 311 60.44 11.68 -38.26
N ASN A 312 59.68 11.35 -39.30
CA ASN A 312 60.12 11.46 -40.69
C ASN A 312 60.51 12.91 -41.04
N LYS A 313 59.78 13.91 -40.53
CA LYS A 313 60.12 15.34 -40.72
C LYS A 313 61.47 15.68 -40.08
N VAL A 314 61.78 15.15 -38.91
CA VAL A 314 63.09 15.34 -38.25
C VAL A 314 64.20 14.70 -39.07
N GLU A 315 64.02 13.47 -39.53
CA GLU A 315 64.99 12.78 -40.38
C GLU A 315 65.26 13.54 -41.69
N MET A 316 64.20 14.00 -42.36
CA MET A 316 64.30 14.84 -43.56
C MET A 316 65.08 16.14 -43.29
N SER A 317 64.91 16.75 -42.12
CA SER A 317 65.66 17.96 -41.75
C SER A 317 67.16 17.68 -41.56
N TYR A 318 67.51 16.53 -40.99
CA TYR A 318 68.89 16.08 -40.82
C TYR A 318 69.58 15.81 -42.16
N GLU A 319 68.92 15.06 -43.06
CA GLU A 319 69.47 14.79 -44.40
C GLU A 319 69.59 16.10 -45.23
N LYS A 320 68.66 17.05 -45.07
CA LYS A 320 68.77 18.39 -45.68
C LYS A 320 70.00 19.15 -45.17
N GLU A 321 70.28 19.13 -43.87
CA GLU A 321 71.47 19.77 -43.30
C GLU A 321 72.76 19.12 -43.80
N ARG A 322 72.78 17.78 -43.86
CA ARG A 322 73.91 17.02 -44.39
C ARG A 322 74.21 17.38 -45.85
N LEU A 323 73.19 17.46 -46.70
CA LEU A 323 73.35 17.90 -48.10
C LEU A 323 73.87 19.33 -48.19
N SER A 324 73.40 20.24 -47.34
CA SER A 324 73.90 21.62 -47.30
C SER A 324 75.40 21.70 -46.98
N LYS A 325 75.92 20.82 -46.11
CA LYS A 325 77.36 20.77 -45.79
C LYS A 325 78.18 20.32 -47.00
N LEU A 326 77.77 19.24 -47.66
CA LEU A 326 78.44 18.73 -48.87
C LEU A 326 78.47 19.77 -49.99
N LEU A 327 77.39 20.54 -50.16
CA LEU A 327 77.32 21.58 -51.18
C LEU A 327 78.36 22.69 -50.91
N LYS A 328 78.52 23.13 -49.65
CA LYS A 328 79.52 24.13 -49.26
C LYS A 328 80.95 23.64 -49.51
N GLU A 329 81.26 22.39 -49.18
CA GLU A 329 82.57 21.79 -49.42
C GLU A 329 82.91 21.78 -50.92
N ALA A 330 81.98 21.33 -51.76
CA ALA A 330 82.16 21.34 -53.22
C ALA A 330 82.38 22.75 -53.79
N GLU A 331 81.70 23.76 -53.24
CA GLU A 331 81.86 25.15 -53.66
C GLU A 331 83.24 25.72 -53.31
N THR A 332 83.79 25.38 -52.14
CA THR A 332 85.16 25.78 -51.75
C THR A 332 86.23 25.15 -52.64
N GLU A 333 86.12 23.85 -52.94
CA GLU A 333 87.08 23.18 -53.82
C GLU A 333 87.06 23.78 -55.24
N ASN A 334 85.88 24.16 -55.75
CA ASN A 334 85.74 24.76 -57.08
C ASN A 334 86.39 26.16 -57.16
N GLN A 335 86.31 26.95 -56.08
CA GLN A 335 87.00 28.24 -56.00
C GLN A 335 88.53 28.09 -56.05
N GLU A 336 89.06 27.05 -55.42
CA GLU A 336 90.50 26.79 -55.37
C GLU A 336 91.06 26.33 -56.72
N ILE A 337 90.29 25.52 -57.47
CA ILE A 337 90.62 25.14 -58.86
C ILE A 337 90.70 26.38 -59.75
N ALA A 338 89.74 27.31 -59.64
CA ALA A 338 89.71 28.51 -60.45
C ALA A 338 90.94 29.41 -60.22
N ARG A 339 91.39 29.53 -58.97
CA ARG A 339 92.59 30.29 -58.61
C ARG A 339 93.85 29.73 -59.30
N LEU A 340 94.05 28.42 -59.25
CA LEU A 340 95.24 27.80 -59.83
C LEU A 340 95.27 27.86 -61.36
N GLN A 341 94.12 27.80 -62.01
CA GLN A 341 94.04 27.99 -63.46
C GLN A 341 94.48 29.40 -63.88
N TYR A 342 94.15 30.42 -63.09
CA TYR A 342 94.57 31.78 -63.33
C TYR A 342 96.11 31.94 -63.23
N GLU A 343 96.73 31.39 -62.19
CA GLU A 343 98.19 31.45 -62.00
C GLU A 343 98.96 30.80 -63.17
N LEU A 344 98.49 29.67 -63.68
CA LEU A 344 99.11 28.99 -64.82
C LEU A 344 99.02 29.79 -66.13
N GLN A 345 97.94 30.55 -66.32
CA GLN A 345 97.74 31.35 -67.52
C GLN A 345 98.71 32.54 -67.59
N VAL A 346 99.08 33.11 -66.44
CA VAL A 346 100.05 34.21 -66.33
C VAL A 346 101.45 33.75 -66.72
N GLU A 347 101.90 32.61 -66.20
CA GLU A 347 103.25 32.07 -66.47
C GLU A 347 103.44 31.71 -67.95
N ARG A 348 102.41 31.17 -68.62
CA ARG A 348 102.46 30.86 -70.05
C ARG A 348 102.69 32.09 -70.92
N LYS A 349 102.14 33.26 -70.54
CA LYS A 349 102.33 34.51 -71.28
C LYS A 349 103.75 35.05 -71.15
N ALA A 350 104.39 34.90 -69.98
CA ALA A 350 105.76 35.35 -69.75
C ALA A 350 106.79 34.60 -70.63
N LEU A 351 106.64 33.27 -70.75
CA LEU A 351 107.53 32.44 -71.58
C LEU A 351 107.45 32.77 -73.08
N SER A 352 106.29 33.17 -73.58
CA SER A 352 106.12 33.57 -74.99
C SER A 352 106.92 34.83 -75.34
N VAL A 353 107.08 35.76 -74.40
CA VAL A 353 107.78 37.03 -74.62
C VAL A 353 109.30 36.84 -74.65
N ALA A 354 109.83 35.96 -73.79
CA ALA A 354 111.27 35.67 -73.74
C ALA A 354 111.81 35.04 -75.04
N ARG A 355 111.01 34.21 -75.73
CA ARG A 355 111.41 33.54 -76.97
C ARG A 355 111.58 34.50 -78.16
N ALA A 356 110.68 35.49 -78.29
CA ALA A 356 110.72 36.47 -79.37
C ALA A 356 111.96 37.38 -79.30
N TRP A 357 112.46 37.67 -78.10
CA TRP A 357 113.65 38.51 -77.91
C TRP A 357 114.94 37.83 -78.37
N ALA A 358 115.10 36.52 -78.13
CA ALA A 358 116.30 35.78 -78.52
C ALA A 358 116.48 35.62 -80.04
N GLU A 359 115.38 35.56 -80.79
CA GLU A 359 115.42 35.38 -82.25
C GLU A 359 115.85 36.65 -83.01
N ASP A 360 115.58 37.83 -82.46
CA ASP A 360 115.86 39.12 -83.12
C ASP A 360 117.34 39.54 -82.99
N GLU A 361 117.99 39.18 -81.88
CA GLU A 361 119.42 39.47 -81.62
C GLU A 361 120.36 38.65 -82.54
N ALA A 362 119.97 37.41 -82.87
CA ALA A 362 120.74 36.53 -83.74
C ALA A 362 120.77 36.95 -85.22
N LYS A 363 119.86 37.84 -85.64
CA LYS A 363 119.77 38.35 -87.01
C LYS A 363 120.79 39.47 -87.24
N ARG A 364 120.86 40.44 -86.32
CA ARG A 364 121.79 41.58 -86.37
C ARG A 364 123.27 41.17 -86.40
N ALA A 365 123.64 40.08 -85.73
CA ALA A 365 125.00 39.55 -85.73
C ALA A 365 125.45 38.99 -87.10
N ARG A 366 124.53 38.46 -87.92
CA ARG A 366 124.86 37.89 -89.24
C ARG A 366 125.07 38.95 -90.33
N GLU A 367 124.43 40.12 -90.18
CA GLU A 367 124.62 41.24 -91.11
C GLU A 367 125.99 41.92 -90.95
N GLN A 368 126.58 41.96 -89.75
CA GLN A 368 127.90 42.60 -89.53
C GLN A 368 129.08 41.82 -90.14
N VAL A 369 129.00 40.49 -90.20
CA VAL A 369 130.06 39.64 -90.77
C VAL A 369 130.16 39.81 -92.29
N LYS A 370 129.02 39.99 -92.96
CA LYS A 370 128.93 40.17 -94.42
C LYS A 370 129.58 41.46 -94.92
N VAL A 371 129.48 42.54 -94.13
CA VAL A 371 130.04 43.85 -94.46
C VAL A 371 131.58 43.85 -94.38
N LEU A 372 132.16 43.05 -93.48
CA LEU A 372 133.62 42.97 -93.30
C LEU A 372 134.31 42.15 -94.40
N GLU A 373 133.68 41.10 -94.91
CA GLU A 373 134.23 40.31 -96.05
C GLU A 373 134.24 41.11 -97.37
N GLU A 374 133.26 41.97 -97.60
CA GLU A 374 133.16 42.79 -98.82
C GLU A 374 134.13 43.99 -98.84
N ALA A 375 134.61 44.42 -97.67
CA ALA A 375 135.68 45.41 -97.56
C ALA A 375 137.05 44.80 -97.91
N ARG A 376 137.30 43.56 -97.48
CA ARG A 376 138.54 42.81 -97.74
C ARG A 376 138.77 42.58 -99.24
N ASN A 377 137.73 42.16 -99.97
CA ASN A 377 137.82 41.88 -101.42
C ASN A 377 138.04 43.12 -102.30
N ARG A 378 137.82 44.35 -101.77
CA ARG A 378 138.05 45.60 -102.50
C ARG A 378 139.50 46.06 -102.46
N TRP A 379 140.21 45.79 -101.38
CA TRP A 379 141.60 46.23 -101.21
C TRP A 379 142.61 45.35 -101.96
N GLU A 380 142.26 44.10 -102.20
CA GLU A 380 143.10 43.13 -102.93
C GLU A 380 143.25 43.43 -104.44
N ARG A 381 142.29 44.18 -105.03
CA ARG A 381 142.34 44.55 -106.47
C ARG A 381 143.13 45.83 -106.79
N GLN A 382 143.56 46.58 -105.77
CA GLN A 382 144.26 47.86 -105.95
C GLN A 382 145.77 47.81 -105.62
N GLY A 383 146.37 46.62 -105.55
CA GLY A 383 147.83 46.48 -105.47
C GLY A 383 148.46 46.91 -104.14
N ILE A 384 147.70 46.87 -103.03
CA ILE A 384 148.22 47.13 -101.69
C ILE A 384 148.48 45.79 -100.98
N LYS A 385 149.73 45.54 -100.59
CA LYS A 385 150.11 44.38 -99.77
C LYS A 385 149.73 44.66 -98.31
N VAL A 386 148.60 44.12 -97.85
CA VAL A 386 148.20 44.13 -96.42
C VAL A 386 148.91 42.98 -95.72
N VAL A 387 150.00 43.32 -95.04
CA VAL A 387 150.56 42.50 -93.95
C VAL A 387 149.91 43.01 -92.68
N VAL A 388 149.23 42.14 -91.95
CA VAL A 388 148.98 42.38 -90.52
C VAL A 388 150.01 41.53 -89.79
N ASP A 389 150.95 42.25 -89.18
CA ASP A 389 152.01 41.78 -88.31
C ASP A 389 151.47 41.04 -87.08
N ASP A 390 152.22 40.02 -86.68
CA ASP A 390 152.29 39.48 -85.33
C ASP A 390 152.96 40.52 -84.40
N ASP A 391 152.48 40.63 -83.16
CA ASP A 391 152.96 41.53 -82.08
C ASP A 391 152.44 43.00 -82.08
N LEU A 392 151.11 43.16 -81.99
CA LEU A 392 150.48 44.22 -81.18
C LEU A 392 149.77 43.58 -79.98
N ARG A 393 150.59 43.46 -78.94
CA ARG A 393 150.27 43.04 -77.58
C ARG A 393 149.53 44.12 -76.81
N GLU A 394 148.80 43.65 -75.80
CA GLU A 394 148.72 44.18 -74.44
C GLU A 394 148.61 45.71 -74.22
N GLU A 395 147.53 46.05 -73.52
CA GLU A 395 147.33 47.21 -72.64
C GLU A 395 146.98 48.58 -73.25
N SER A 396 145.67 48.79 -73.42
CA SER A 396 144.98 50.06 -73.16
C SER A 396 143.50 49.80 -72.83
N ASN A 397 143.18 49.00 -71.82
CA ASN A 397 142.89 49.46 -70.45
C ASN A 397 142.90 50.98 -70.18
N VAL A 398 141.85 51.69 -70.63
CA VAL A 398 141.11 52.74 -69.89
C VAL A 398 139.68 52.69 -70.45
N GLY A 399 138.60 52.39 -69.74
CA GLY A 399 138.34 52.55 -68.32
C GLY A 399 137.13 53.46 -68.14
N VAL A 400 136.05 52.88 -67.57
CA VAL A 400 135.00 53.54 -66.78
C VAL A 400 133.97 54.34 -67.61
N THR A 401 132.78 53.82 -67.90
CA THR A 401 131.56 53.81 -67.05
C THR A 401 130.48 53.01 -67.82
N TRP A 402 129.47 52.43 -67.14
CA TRP A 402 128.39 51.52 -67.62
C TRP A 402 128.56 50.03 -67.30
N LEU A 403 128.98 49.77 -66.06
CA LEU A 403 128.46 48.66 -65.25
C LEU A 403 127.17 49.15 -64.54
N ASN A 404 126.00 48.72 -65.00
CA ASN A 404 124.77 48.47 -64.21
C ASN A 404 123.55 48.32 -65.14
N ALA A 405 123.32 47.09 -65.64
CA ALA A 405 122.02 46.48 -65.98
C ALA A 405 122.26 45.38 -67.02
N GLY A 406 121.97 44.13 -66.68
CA GLY A 406 121.90 43.05 -67.67
C GLY A 406 122.93 41.93 -67.50
N HIS A 407 123.17 41.46 -66.27
CA HIS A 407 123.69 40.11 -66.10
C HIS A 407 122.56 39.09 -66.28
N GLN A 408 122.66 38.35 -67.39
CA GLN A 408 122.43 36.91 -67.52
C GLN A 408 121.10 36.33 -67.02
N PHE A 409 120.12 36.33 -67.94
CA PHE A 409 119.06 35.33 -67.99
C PHE A 409 119.66 33.94 -68.27
N SER A 410 119.64 33.08 -67.26
CA SER A 410 119.88 31.63 -67.41
C SER A 410 118.53 30.90 -67.48
N VAL A 411 118.31 30.19 -68.58
CA VAL A 411 117.04 29.61 -69.06
C VAL A 411 116.54 28.40 -68.23
N GLU A 412 117.29 27.97 -67.21
CA GLU A 412 117.01 26.75 -66.43
C GLU A 412 115.97 26.96 -65.30
N GLY A 413 115.79 28.19 -64.79
CA GLY A 413 114.91 28.47 -63.64
C GLY A 413 113.41 28.59 -63.96
N THR A 414 113.06 28.89 -65.21
CA THR A 414 111.66 29.09 -65.63
C THR A 414 110.96 27.77 -65.93
N VAL A 415 111.69 26.75 -66.38
CA VAL A 415 111.15 25.43 -66.74
C VAL A 415 110.73 24.64 -65.49
N SER A 416 111.55 24.63 -64.44
CA SER A 416 111.26 23.92 -63.18
C SER A 416 110.04 24.46 -62.43
N ARG A 417 109.76 25.77 -62.53
CA ARG A 417 108.60 26.40 -61.87
C ARG A 417 107.27 26.04 -62.55
N THR A 418 107.25 25.96 -63.88
CA THR A 418 106.08 25.48 -64.65
C THR A 418 105.78 24.00 -64.42
N GLU A 419 106.80 23.13 -64.33
CA GLU A 419 106.59 21.72 -64.00
C GLU A 419 105.99 21.57 -62.59
N THR A 420 106.46 22.35 -61.62
CA THR A 420 105.93 22.31 -60.25
C THR A 420 104.45 22.73 -60.16
N LEU A 421 103.99 23.70 -60.97
CA LEU A 421 102.58 24.12 -61.00
C LEU A 421 101.69 23.09 -61.70
N VAL A 422 102.17 22.49 -62.79
CA VAL A 422 101.45 21.43 -63.50
C VAL A 422 101.32 20.19 -62.60
N ASP A 423 102.34 19.86 -61.83
CA ASP A 423 102.30 18.74 -60.89
C ASP A 423 101.34 18.98 -59.72
N LYS A 424 101.24 20.22 -59.22
CA LYS A 424 100.19 20.59 -58.24
C LYS A 424 98.78 20.49 -58.82
N LEU A 425 98.58 20.92 -60.07
CA LEU A 425 97.27 20.81 -60.73
C LEU A 425 96.89 19.35 -60.98
N LYS A 426 97.86 18.50 -61.34
CA LYS A 426 97.66 17.05 -61.49
C LYS A 426 97.38 16.37 -60.16
N ALA A 427 98.10 16.73 -59.09
CA ALA A 427 97.85 16.20 -57.76
C ALA A 427 96.43 16.54 -57.28
N MET A 428 95.98 17.79 -57.49
CA MET A 428 94.64 18.22 -57.13
C MET A 428 93.56 17.56 -58.01
N ALA A 429 93.83 17.36 -59.30
CA ALA A 429 92.92 16.62 -60.18
C ALA A 429 92.80 15.13 -59.79
N ILE A 430 93.86 14.52 -59.27
CA ILE A 430 93.83 13.14 -58.75
C ILE A 430 93.05 13.10 -57.42
N ASP A 431 93.25 14.06 -56.52
CA ASP A 431 92.53 14.16 -55.25
C ASP A 431 91.02 14.37 -55.46
N VAL A 432 90.63 15.33 -56.31
CA VAL A 432 89.22 15.59 -56.66
C VAL A 432 88.62 14.37 -57.37
N ARG A 433 89.35 13.72 -58.29
CA ARG A 433 88.88 12.50 -58.95
C ARG A 433 88.68 11.35 -57.96
N GLY A 434 89.57 11.21 -56.97
CA GLY A 434 89.46 10.23 -55.88
C GLY A 434 88.22 10.48 -55.04
N LYS A 435 88.05 11.70 -54.52
CA LYS A 435 86.89 12.11 -53.71
C LYS A 435 85.57 11.99 -54.45
N VAL A 436 85.51 12.39 -55.72
CA VAL A 436 84.30 12.26 -56.56
C VAL A 436 83.96 10.79 -56.80
N LYS A 437 84.95 9.95 -57.10
CA LYS A 437 84.75 8.50 -57.26
C LYS A 437 84.26 7.85 -55.97
N ASP A 438 84.81 8.23 -54.82
CA ASP A 438 84.39 7.72 -53.51
C ASP A 438 82.99 8.21 -53.12
N THR A 439 82.64 9.45 -53.46
CA THR A 439 81.31 10.01 -53.20
C THR A 439 80.24 9.37 -54.09
N ILE A 440 80.54 9.18 -55.38
CA ILE A 440 79.64 8.47 -56.31
C ILE A 440 79.50 6.99 -55.91
N SER A 441 80.59 6.32 -55.52
CA SER A 441 80.52 4.92 -55.06
C SER A 441 79.68 4.77 -53.80
N ARG A 442 79.74 5.75 -52.89
CA ARG A 442 78.92 5.79 -51.66
C ARG A 442 77.45 6.08 -51.93
N ILE A 443 77.15 6.98 -52.88
CA ILE A 443 75.78 7.24 -53.34
C ILE A 443 75.21 6.00 -54.02
N ILE A 444 75.97 5.35 -54.92
CA ILE A 444 75.56 4.11 -55.59
C ILE A 444 75.37 2.96 -54.60
N HIS A 445 76.20 2.84 -53.54
CA HIS A 445 75.96 1.85 -52.48
C HIS A 445 74.72 2.18 -51.64
N LYS A 446 74.42 3.45 -51.37
CA LYS A 446 73.20 3.84 -50.64
C LYS A 446 71.94 3.62 -51.52
N GLU A 447 72.01 3.92 -52.82
CA GLU A 447 70.95 3.67 -53.81
C GLU A 447 70.76 2.19 -54.13
N LEU A 448 71.82 1.36 -54.16
CA LEU A 448 71.68 -0.10 -54.31
C LEU A 448 71.18 -0.76 -53.01
N ALA A 449 71.51 -0.21 -51.84
CA ALA A 449 70.94 -0.66 -50.56
C ALA A 449 69.47 -0.26 -50.39
N SER A 450 69.03 0.88 -50.96
CA SER A 450 67.60 1.24 -51.04
C SER A 450 66.87 0.62 -52.24
N GLY A 451 67.59 0.30 -53.32
CA GLY A 451 67.08 -0.30 -54.56
C GLY A 451 66.95 -1.82 -54.53
N ALA A 452 67.72 -2.52 -53.68
CA ALA A 452 67.51 -3.94 -53.38
C ALA A 452 66.25 -4.22 -52.53
N ILE A 453 65.57 -3.16 -52.07
CA ILE A 453 64.26 -3.23 -51.38
C ILE A 453 63.10 -2.87 -52.34
N GLN A 454 63.37 -2.43 -53.58
CA GLN A 454 62.32 -2.11 -54.55
C GLN A 454 62.65 -2.62 -55.96
N ARG A 455 62.46 -3.94 -56.16
CA ARG A 455 61.72 -4.57 -57.28
C ARG A 455 62.06 -6.05 -57.31
N GLY A 456 61.14 -6.86 -56.80
CA GLY A 456 61.26 -8.32 -56.84
C GLY A 456 60.20 -9.08 -56.07
N GLU A 457 59.00 -8.52 -55.84
CA GLU A 457 57.79 -9.33 -55.75
C GLU A 457 56.56 -8.50 -56.14
N GLU A 458 55.72 -9.14 -56.93
CA GLU A 458 54.79 -8.54 -57.86
C GLU A 458 53.44 -8.21 -57.19
N LEU A 459 52.91 -7.04 -57.53
CA LEU A 459 51.47 -6.85 -57.69
C LEU A 459 50.95 -7.92 -58.66
N LYS A 460 50.31 -8.99 -58.16
CA LYS A 460 49.00 -9.54 -58.60
C LYS A 460 48.75 -10.91 -57.93
N ASP A 461 47.50 -11.10 -57.48
CA ASP A 461 46.90 -12.33 -56.95
C ASP A 461 47.23 -12.73 -55.50
N THR A 462 46.56 -12.07 -54.54
CA THR A 462 45.80 -12.72 -53.44
C THR A 462 45.24 -11.66 -52.49
N THR A 463 44.07 -11.12 -52.80
CA THR A 463 42.97 -10.78 -51.86
C THR A 463 41.84 -10.02 -52.57
N SER A 464 41.41 -10.54 -53.73
CA SER A 464 39.96 -10.57 -54.00
C SER A 464 39.39 -11.73 -53.20
N SER A 465 39.00 -11.48 -51.95
CA SER A 465 37.99 -12.21 -51.16
C SER A 465 38.12 -11.79 -49.69
N LYS A 466 37.06 -11.14 -49.17
CA LYS A 466 36.79 -10.68 -47.79
C LYS A 466 36.53 -9.18 -47.59
N MET A 467 36.24 -8.44 -48.66
CA MET A 467 35.44 -7.20 -48.59
C MET A 467 34.20 -7.28 -49.50
N GLY A 468 33.49 -8.41 -49.41
CA GLY A 468 32.32 -8.70 -50.23
C GLY A 468 31.36 -9.76 -49.68
N SER A 469 31.44 -10.12 -48.39
CA SER A 469 30.61 -11.17 -47.80
C SER A 469 30.10 -10.83 -46.39
N SER A 470 29.78 -9.57 -46.11
CA SER A 470 28.99 -9.21 -44.91
C SER A 470 28.02 -8.03 -45.15
N LEU A 471 27.70 -7.74 -46.42
CA LEU A 471 26.57 -6.88 -46.80
C LEU A 471 25.48 -7.67 -47.56
N LEU A 472 25.62 -9.01 -47.62
CA LEU A 472 24.74 -9.95 -48.32
C LEU A 472 24.53 -11.23 -47.49
N GLU A 473 24.48 -11.11 -46.17
CA GLU A 473 23.80 -12.07 -45.26
C GLU A 473 22.48 -11.48 -44.71
N LEU A 474 22.07 -10.32 -45.23
CA LEU A 474 20.80 -9.65 -44.89
C LEU A 474 19.85 -9.53 -46.08
N GLN A 475 20.06 -10.33 -47.14
CA GLN A 475 19.14 -10.39 -48.29
C GLN A 475 19.34 -11.70 -49.08
N GLN A 476 18.83 -12.80 -48.55
CA GLN A 476 18.18 -13.92 -49.28
C GLN A 476 17.91 -15.16 -48.42
N SER A 477 17.64 -14.99 -47.12
CA SER A 477 16.49 -15.69 -46.51
C SER A 477 15.19 -15.10 -47.06
N SER A 478 15.02 -15.23 -48.37
CA SER A 478 13.76 -15.05 -49.07
C SER A 478 13.03 -16.37 -48.98
N ALA A 479 11.93 -16.42 -48.23
CA ALA A 479 10.67 -17.10 -48.58
C ALA A 479 9.84 -17.31 -47.32
N GLY A 480 9.22 -16.23 -46.84
CA GLY A 480 8.29 -16.29 -45.73
C GLY A 480 7.66 -14.94 -45.47
N PHE A 481 6.61 -14.62 -46.24
CA PHE A 481 5.57 -13.64 -45.92
C PHE A 481 5.86 -12.15 -46.18
N THR A 482 5.42 -11.69 -47.35
CA THR A 482 4.41 -10.60 -47.40
C THR A 482 3.04 -11.28 -47.65
N PRO A 483 1.86 -10.67 -47.37
CA PRO A 483 1.60 -9.25 -47.06
C PRO A 483 0.56 -8.99 -45.94
N SER A 484 0.83 -8.09 -44.98
CA SER A 484 -0.26 -7.46 -44.20
C SER A 484 0.11 -6.13 -43.53
N LEU A 485 0.87 -5.26 -44.20
CA LEU A 485 1.02 -3.86 -43.77
C LEU A 485 0.98 -2.90 -44.98
N LYS A 486 0.01 -3.15 -45.86
CA LYS A 486 -0.42 -2.21 -46.90
C LYS A 486 -1.92 -1.96 -46.80
N GLU A 487 -2.39 -1.60 -45.61
CA GLU A 487 -3.74 -1.06 -45.41
C GLU A 487 -3.77 -0.22 -44.12
N GLY A 488 -3.56 1.09 -44.24
CA GLY A 488 -3.59 2.00 -43.09
C GLY A 488 -3.15 3.42 -43.42
N ALA A 489 -2.24 3.59 -44.37
CA ALA A 489 -1.83 4.90 -44.91
C ALA A 489 -2.85 5.49 -45.92
N LYS A 490 -4.15 5.24 -45.70
CA LYS A 490 -5.27 5.80 -46.49
C LYS A 490 -6.47 6.24 -45.64
N ARG A 491 -6.29 6.41 -44.32
CA ARG A 491 -7.36 6.92 -43.43
C ARG A 491 -6.97 8.11 -42.53
N VAL A 492 -5.78 8.68 -42.70
CA VAL A 492 -5.33 9.88 -41.96
C VAL A 492 -5.15 11.09 -42.89
N LEU A 493 -6.02 11.19 -43.90
CA LEU A 493 -6.14 12.36 -44.79
C LEU A 493 -7.58 12.94 -44.78
N GLY A 494 -8.40 12.55 -43.79
CA GLY A 494 -9.77 13.05 -43.57
C GLY A 494 -9.88 14.04 -42.41
N ASP A 495 -9.12 13.84 -41.33
CA ASP A 495 -9.50 14.46 -40.04
C ASP A 495 -8.70 15.72 -39.67
N CYS A 496 -7.86 16.22 -40.58
CA CYS A 496 -7.24 17.55 -40.46
C CYS A 496 -7.94 18.65 -41.28
N LYS A 497 -9.10 18.36 -41.90
CA LYS A 497 -9.90 19.35 -42.64
C LYS A 497 -11.21 19.76 -41.95
N GLU A 498 -11.60 19.11 -40.86
CA GLU A 498 -12.89 19.40 -40.19
C GLU A 498 -12.74 20.22 -38.88
N GLY A 499 -11.53 20.32 -38.32
CA GLY A 499 -11.24 21.15 -37.15
C GLY A 499 -11.08 22.65 -37.44
N VAL A 500 -10.78 23.02 -38.68
CA VAL A 500 -10.57 24.43 -39.11
C VAL A 500 -11.87 25.08 -39.62
N ALA A 501 -12.96 24.31 -39.77
CA ALA A 501 -14.26 24.83 -40.18
C ALA A 501 -15.20 25.20 -39.00
N LYS A 502 -14.90 24.78 -37.76
CA LYS A 502 -15.74 25.03 -36.57
C LYS A 502 -15.31 26.20 -35.68
N LEU A 503 -14.24 26.91 -36.05
CA LEU A 503 -13.78 28.12 -35.34
C LEU A 503 -14.04 29.43 -36.12
N THR A 504 -14.69 29.36 -37.29
CA THR A 504 -15.07 30.53 -38.11
C THR A 504 -16.59 30.81 -38.08
N GLN A 505 -17.31 30.29 -37.07
CA GLN A 505 -18.76 30.50 -36.89
C GLN A 505 -19.12 30.95 -35.46
N LYS A 506 -18.26 31.77 -34.82
CA LYS A 506 -18.58 32.51 -33.59
C LYS A 506 -18.15 33.98 -33.57
N PHE A 507 -17.94 34.57 -34.76
CA PHE A 507 -17.95 36.03 -34.96
C PHE A 507 -18.56 36.37 -36.32
N LYS A 508 -19.87 36.16 -36.45
CA LYS A 508 -20.80 36.94 -37.30
C LYS A 508 -22.23 36.48 -37.03
N SER A 509 -22.99 37.43 -36.47
CA SER A 509 -24.41 37.39 -36.06
C SER A 509 -24.74 36.62 -34.79
#